data_AF-A0A0D2EPF2-F1
#
_entry.id   AF-A0A0D2EPF2-F1
#
_cell.length_a   1.000
_cell.length_b   1.000
_cell.length_c   1.000
_cell.angle_alpha   90.00
_cell.angle_beta   90.00
_cell.angle_gamma   90.00
#
_symmetry.space_group_name_H-M   'P 1'
#
loop_
_entity.id
_entity.type
_entity.pdbx_description
1 polymer ?
#
loop_
_entity_poly.entity_id
_entity_poly.type
_entity_poly.pdbx_seq_one_letter_code
_entity_poly.pdbx_strand_id
1 'polypeptide(L)'
;MAPPHAPKAQIPATFQGPLQVIAAGLPRCATSTLKEVFEDHLAIGPCMHMNRCLPHPATMKLVHDALREPDTAKRRAILYKLFDGYAATADFPGHLFIEDLIDMYPKAKVVLNVRKGGAADWEASMKTTIAPFMSWQYRVACWWSVPDWWHYQTEMAWVDDVKKRFGVDHFWDAAAYDAHNEWVKRERADSAVA
;
A
#
# COMPACT_ATOMS: atom_id res chain seq x y z
N MET A 1 17.02 12.10 27.08
CA MET A 1 16.25 11.79 25.85
C MET A 1 15.44 10.54 26.16
N ALA A 2 14.12 10.60 26.08
CA ALA A 2 13.30 9.41 26.35
C ALA A 2 13.64 8.31 25.33
N PRO A 3 13.67 7.02 25.72
CA PRO A 3 13.87 5.95 24.76
C PRO A 3 12.79 6.03 23.67
N PRO A 4 13.14 5.74 22.40
CA PRO A 4 12.15 5.69 21.33
C PRO A 4 11.03 4.73 21.73
N HIS A 5 9.78 5.10 21.45
CA HIS A 5 8.64 4.27 21.79
C HIS A 5 8.77 2.92 21.08
N ALA A 6 8.71 1.82 21.84
CA ALA A 6 8.83 0.49 21.27
C ALA A 6 7.69 0.29 20.25
N PRO A 7 7.98 -0.23 19.04
CA PRO A 7 6.95 -0.44 18.04
C PRO A 7 5.90 -1.41 18.58
N LYS A 8 4.62 -1.07 18.39
CA LYS A 8 3.49 -1.93 18.78
C LYS A 8 3.66 -3.30 18.12
N ALA A 9 3.55 -4.37 18.93
CA ALA A 9 3.57 -5.74 18.44
C ALA A 9 2.46 -5.93 17.40
N GLN A 10 2.79 -6.55 16.28
CA GLN A 10 1.83 -6.77 15.20
C GLN A 10 0.93 -7.97 15.53
N ILE A 11 -0.38 -7.84 15.28
CA ILE A 11 -1.31 -8.98 15.39
C ILE A 11 -0.92 -10.04 14.34
N PRO A 12 -0.83 -11.33 14.69
CA PRO A 12 -0.51 -12.40 13.75
C PRO A 12 -1.52 -12.48 12.60
N ALA A 13 -1.03 -12.59 11.35
CA ALA A 13 -1.84 -12.75 10.15
C ALA A 13 -2.44 -14.16 10.08
N THR A 14 -3.52 -14.38 10.83
CA THR A 14 -4.15 -15.70 11.03
C THR A 14 -5.64 -15.69 10.66
N PHE A 15 -6.13 -14.60 10.08
CA PHE A 15 -7.53 -14.46 9.72
C PHE A 15 -7.94 -15.52 8.70
N GLN A 16 -9.04 -16.22 8.98
CA GLN A 16 -9.57 -17.26 8.12
C GLN A 16 -10.77 -16.69 7.35
N GLY A 17 -10.52 -16.23 6.12
CA GLY A 17 -11.58 -15.70 5.26
C GLY A 17 -11.06 -14.75 4.19
N PRO A 18 -11.95 -14.31 3.28
CA PRO A 18 -11.61 -13.30 2.28
C PRO A 18 -11.42 -11.94 2.94
N LEU A 19 -10.68 -11.05 2.27
CA LEU A 19 -10.50 -9.67 2.69
C LEU A 19 -11.86 -8.98 2.90
N GLN A 20 -12.02 -8.29 4.03
CA GLN A 20 -13.28 -7.64 4.44
C GLN A 20 -13.27 -6.13 4.16
N VAL A 21 -12.11 -5.47 4.29
CA VAL A 21 -11.98 -4.02 4.08
C VAL A 21 -10.73 -3.67 3.26
N ILE A 22 -10.93 -2.82 2.25
CA ILE A 22 -9.87 -2.26 1.40
C ILE A 22 -9.82 -0.76 1.67
N ALA A 23 -8.86 -0.30 2.47
CA ALA A 23 -8.57 1.13 2.57
C ALA A 23 -7.63 1.53 1.42
N ALA A 24 -8.20 2.29 0.49
CA ALA A 24 -7.60 2.64 -0.78
C ALA A 24 -6.82 3.97 -0.76
N GLY A 25 -6.77 4.67 0.37
CA GLY A 25 -6.02 5.92 0.46
C GLY A 25 -4.52 5.69 0.36
N LEU A 26 -3.83 6.66 -0.24
CA LEU A 26 -2.38 6.67 -0.36
C LEU A 26 -1.69 6.73 1.00
N PRO A 27 -0.38 6.38 1.05
CA PRO A 27 0.44 6.64 2.23
C PRO A 27 0.32 8.10 2.68
N ARG A 28 0.49 8.32 3.98
CA ARG A 28 0.39 9.66 4.62
C ARG A 28 -1.02 10.27 4.61
N CYS A 29 -2.05 9.45 4.39
CA CYS A 29 -3.47 9.81 4.58
C CYS A 29 -4.09 9.20 5.85
N ALA A 30 -3.33 9.14 6.97
CA ALA A 30 -3.73 8.49 8.23
C ALA A 30 -3.93 6.95 8.15
N THR A 31 -3.17 6.29 7.28
CA THR A 31 -3.25 4.83 7.06
C THR A 31 -2.88 4.00 8.29
N SER A 32 -1.90 4.43 9.10
CA SER A 32 -1.56 3.75 10.36
C SER A 32 -2.67 3.86 11.42
N THR A 33 -3.39 4.99 11.45
CA THR A 33 -4.57 5.14 12.30
C THR A 33 -5.70 4.24 11.83
N LEU A 34 -5.93 4.12 10.52
CA LEU A 34 -6.92 3.19 9.98
C LEU A 34 -6.60 1.73 10.31
N LYS A 35 -5.32 1.34 10.21
CA LYS A 35 -4.86 0.01 10.62
C LYS A 35 -5.26 -0.28 12.08
N GLU A 36 -4.98 0.64 12.99
CA GLU A 36 -5.36 0.53 14.41
C GLU A 36 -6.87 0.47 14.60
N VAL A 37 -7.64 1.27 13.86
CA VAL A 37 -9.11 1.21 13.90
C VAL A 37 -9.64 -0.15 13.46
N PHE A 38 -9.12 -0.72 12.38
CA PHE A 38 -9.55 -2.04 11.90
C PHE A 38 -9.15 -3.17 12.85
N GLU A 39 -7.94 -3.10 13.41
CA GLU A 39 -7.40 -4.14 14.29
C GLU A 39 -8.00 -4.08 15.70
N ASP A 40 -8.03 -2.91 16.33
CA ASP A 40 -8.28 -2.77 17.77
C ASP A 40 -9.68 -2.23 18.08
N HIS A 41 -10.21 -1.30 17.28
CA HIS A 41 -11.46 -0.61 17.60
C HIS A 41 -12.70 -1.27 16.97
N LEU A 42 -12.56 -1.78 15.75
CA LEU A 42 -13.62 -2.49 15.02
C LEU A 42 -13.46 -4.01 15.07
N ALA A 43 -12.30 -4.50 15.55
CA ALA A 43 -11.98 -5.92 15.67
C ALA A 43 -12.25 -6.73 14.38
N ILE A 44 -11.97 -6.12 13.21
CA ILE A 44 -12.14 -6.74 11.89
C ILE A 44 -11.12 -7.86 11.71
N GLY A 45 -9.89 -7.63 12.19
CA GLY A 45 -8.79 -8.58 12.14
C GLY A 45 -7.47 -7.93 11.70
N PRO A 46 -6.42 -8.74 11.47
CA PRO A 46 -5.11 -8.27 11.03
C PRO A 46 -5.22 -7.44 9.76
N CYS A 47 -4.55 -6.28 9.74
CA CYS A 47 -4.55 -5.38 8.60
C CYS A 47 -3.16 -5.32 7.96
N MET A 48 -3.09 -5.64 6.66
CA MET A 48 -1.90 -5.47 5.85
C MET A 48 -1.53 -3.98 5.76
N HIS A 49 -0.25 -3.66 5.93
CA HIS A 49 0.31 -2.30 5.92
C HIS A 49 1.84 -2.37 5.72
N MET A 50 2.47 -1.28 5.26
CA MET A 50 3.92 -1.17 5.04
C MET A 50 4.80 -1.70 6.19
N ASN A 51 4.40 -1.49 7.46
CA ASN A 51 5.18 -1.95 8.61
C ASN A 51 5.24 -3.48 8.75
N ARG A 52 4.39 -4.22 8.03
CA ARG A 52 4.43 -5.69 7.92
C ARG A 52 5.23 -6.14 6.70
N CYS A 53 5.30 -5.32 5.65
CA CYS A 53 6.03 -5.65 4.43
C CYS A 53 7.52 -5.38 4.58
N LEU A 54 7.91 -4.18 5.02
CA LEU A 54 9.30 -3.72 5.05
C LEU A 54 10.26 -4.66 5.80
N PRO A 55 9.90 -5.26 6.97
CA PRO A 55 10.79 -6.19 7.68
C PRO A 55 10.96 -7.56 7.01
N HIS A 56 10.12 -7.89 6.03
CA HIS A 56 10.03 -9.22 5.43
C HIS A 56 10.36 -9.18 3.93
N PRO A 57 11.62 -9.51 3.55
CA PRO A 57 12.07 -9.46 2.15
C PRO A 57 11.21 -10.29 1.20
N ALA A 58 10.72 -11.45 1.65
CA ALA A 58 9.85 -12.31 0.86
C ALA A 58 8.52 -11.62 0.52
N THR A 59 7.94 -10.88 1.48
CA THR A 59 6.73 -10.08 1.28
C THR A 59 6.99 -8.95 0.28
N MET A 60 8.10 -8.20 0.45
CA MET A 60 8.47 -7.15 -0.49
C MET A 60 8.68 -7.69 -1.91
N LYS A 61 9.33 -8.84 -2.04
CA LYS A 61 9.49 -9.52 -3.32
C LYS A 61 8.14 -9.86 -3.96
N LEU A 62 7.17 -10.37 -3.20
CA LEU A 62 5.82 -10.66 -3.73
C LEU A 62 5.14 -9.39 -4.25
N VAL A 63 5.29 -8.26 -3.56
CA VAL A 63 4.74 -6.97 -4.02
C VAL A 63 5.41 -6.54 -5.33
N HIS A 64 6.73 -6.60 -5.40
CA HIS A 64 7.49 -6.31 -6.62
C HIS A 64 7.07 -7.22 -7.78
N ASP A 65 6.95 -8.52 -7.54
CA ASP A 65 6.54 -9.49 -8.57
C ASP A 65 5.11 -9.18 -9.06
N ALA A 66 4.19 -8.83 -8.16
CA ALA A 66 2.83 -8.45 -8.51
C ALA A 66 2.78 -7.15 -9.35
N LEU A 67 3.56 -6.12 -9.00
CA LEU A 67 3.65 -4.87 -9.78
C LEU A 67 4.18 -5.10 -11.20
N ARG A 68 5.05 -6.10 -11.38
CA ARG A 68 5.69 -6.40 -12.67
C ARG A 68 4.95 -7.44 -13.52
N GLU A 69 3.90 -8.05 -12.99
CA GLU A 69 3.15 -9.10 -13.68
C GLU A 69 2.03 -8.49 -14.55
N PRO A 70 2.17 -8.47 -15.89
CA PRO A 70 1.14 -7.95 -16.77
C PRO A 70 -0.10 -8.85 -16.84
N ASP A 71 0.03 -10.17 -16.61
CA ASP A 71 -1.08 -11.09 -16.65
C ASP A 71 -1.94 -10.97 -15.38
N THR A 72 -3.17 -10.52 -15.54
CA THR A 72 -4.11 -10.30 -14.42
C THR A 72 -4.35 -11.57 -13.60
N ALA A 73 -4.45 -12.75 -14.21
CA ALA A 73 -4.70 -13.99 -13.47
C ALA A 73 -3.50 -14.39 -12.62
N LYS A 74 -2.28 -14.28 -13.16
CA LYS A 74 -1.04 -14.53 -12.41
C LYS A 74 -0.83 -13.50 -11.31
N ARG A 75 -1.06 -12.22 -11.60
CA ARG A 75 -0.96 -11.14 -10.62
C ARG A 75 -1.92 -11.39 -9.45
N ARG A 76 -3.19 -11.71 -9.72
CA ARG A 76 -4.18 -12.05 -8.69
C ARG A 76 -3.80 -13.29 -7.87
N ALA A 77 -3.14 -14.28 -8.47
CA ALA A 77 -2.60 -15.42 -7.72
C ALA A 77 -1.47 -15.04 -6.75
N ILE A 78 -0.62 -14.06 -7.12
CA ILE A 78 0.40 -13.48 -6.22
C ILE A 78 -0.30 -12.68 -5.11
N LEU A 79 -1.28 -11.85 -5.45
CA LEU A 79 -2.03 -11.04 -4.50
C LEU A 79 -2.79 -11.91 -3.49
N TYR A 80 -3.35 -13.05 -3.91
CA TYR A 80 -4.00 -13.99 -2.99
C TYR A 80 -3.03 -14.46 -1.90
N LYS A 81 -1.79 -14.82 -2.28
CA LYS A 81 -0.74 -15.20 -1.31
C LYS A 81 -0.31 -14.03 -0.42
N LEU A 82 -0.25 -12.83 -0.99
CA LEU A 82 0.18 -11.61 -0.29
C LEU A 82 -0.81 -11.21 0.81
N PHE A 83 -2.11 -11.33 0.55
CA PHE A 83 -3.19 -10.94 1.46
C PHE A 83 -3.76 -12.11 2.28
N ASP A 84 -3.21 -13.31 2.14
CA ASP A 84 -3.61 -14.46 2.96
C ASP A 84 -3.38 -14.18 4.46
N GLY A 85 -4.33 -14.59 5.29
CA GLY A 85 -4.29 -14.33 6.73
C GLY A 85 -4.65 -12.90 7.18
N TYR A 86 -5.03 -12.00 6.25
CA TYR A 86 -5.44 -10.62 6.54
C TYR A 86 -6.93 -10.38 6.32
N ALA A 87 -7.55 -9.63 7.23
CA ALA A 87 -8.94 -9.22 7.13
C ALA A 87 -9.11 -7.84 6.48
N ALA A 88 -8.08 -7.01 6.53
CA ALA A 88 -8.09 -5.67 5.97
C ALA A 88 -6.74 -5.31 5.32
N THR A 89 -6.75 -4.28 4.48
CA THR A 89 -5.53 -3.60 4.02
C THR A 89 -5.68 -2.10 4.16
N ALA A 90 -4.61 -1.43 4.56
CA ALA A 90 -4.47 0.02 4.57
C ALA A 90 -3.02 0.36 4.28
N ASP A 91 -2.76 1.43 3.53
CA ASP A 91 -1.40 1.77 3.06
C ASP A 91 -0.90 0.83 1.96
N PHE A 92 0.42 0.79 1.80
CA PHE A 92 1.13 -0.16 0.96
C PHE A 92 1.01 -1.58 1.54
N PRO A 93 0.83 -2.62 0.71
CA PRO A 93 0.82 -2.62 -0.75
C PRO A 93 -0.59 -2.48 -1.33
N GLY A 94 -1.65 -2.51 -0.51
CA GLY A 94 -3.04 -2.60 -0.98
C GLY A 94 -3.48 -1.49 -1.94
N HIS A 95 -3.06 -0.24 -1.70
CA HIS A 95 -3.45 0.88 -2.56
C HIS A 95 -2.92 0.76 -4.01
N LEU A 96 -1.92 -0.09 -4.27
CA LEU A 96 -1.37 -0.28 -5.62
C LEU A 96 -2.28 -1.13 -6.51
N PHE A 97 -3.08 -2.00 -5.90
CA PHE A 97 -3.80 -3.09 -6.57
C PHE A 97 -5.32 -2.98 -6.39
N ILE A 98 -5.86 -1.77 -6.28
CA ILE A 98 -7.30 -1.54 -6.00
C ILE A 98 -8.21 -2.22 -7.02
N GLU A 99 -7.90 -2.14 -8.32
CA GLU A 99 -8.66 -2.82 -9.37
C GLU A 99 -8.76 -4.34 -9.11
N ASP A 100 -7.63 -4.99 -8.83
CA ASP A 100 -7.59 -6.43 -8.62
C ASP A 100 -8.25 -6.82 -7.29
N LEU A 101 -8.02 -6.04 -6.23
CA LEU A 101 -8.56 -6.34 -4.91
C LEU A 101 -10.08 -6.18 -4.86
N ILE A 102 -10.65 -5.20 -5.57
CA ILE A 102 -12.10 -5.03 -5.67
C ILE A 102 -12.71 -6.22 -6.42
N ASP A 103 -12.11 -6.65 -7.54
CA ASP A 103 -12.57 -7.79 -8.32
C ASP A 103 -12.43 -9.13 -7.57
N MET A 104 -11.31 -9.33 -6.88
CA MET A 104 -11.05 -10.55 -6.10
C MET A 104 -11.97 -10.66 -4.89
N TYR A 105 -12.32 -9.53 -4.28
CA TYR A 105 -13.08 -9.46 -3.03
C TYR A 105 -14.29 -8.53 -3.16
N PRO A 106 -15.31 -8.88 -3.98
CA PRO A 106 -16.43 -7.99 -4.30
C PRO A 106 -17.31 -7.64 -3.09
N LYS A 107 -17.24 -8.45 -2.02
CA LYS A 107 -17.95 -8.20 -0.76
C LYS A 107 -17.18 -7.26 0.19
N ALA A 108 -15.91 -7.00 -0.07
CA ALA A 108 -15.10 -6.12 0.76
C ALA A 108 -15.61 -4.68 0.70
N LYS A 109 -15.60 -4.00 1.84
CA LYS A 109 -15.92 -2.56 1.89
C LYS A 109 -14.69 -1.78 1.45
N VAL A 110 -14.88 -0.87 0.49
CA VAL A 110 -13.81 0.03 0.03
C VAL A 110 -13.93 1.36 0.78
N VAL A 111 -12.84 1.80 1.39
CA VAL A 111 -12.74 3.06 2.12
C VAL A 111 -11.67 3.92 1.46
N LEU A 112 -12.05 5.08 0.92
CA LEU A 112 -11.10 6.06 0.39
C LEU A 112 -10.88 7.17 1.42
N ASN A 113 -9.79 7.07 2.18
CA ASN A 113 -9.34 8.10 3.10
C ASN A 113 -8.52 9.16 2.37
N VAL A 114 -8.97 10.41 2.47
CA VAL A 114 -8.34 11.57 1.85
C VAL A 114 -7.73 12.48 2.91
N ARG A 115 -6.67 13.20 2.54
CA ARG A 115 -6.02 14.17 3.42
C ARG A 115 -6.75 15.50 3.36
N LYS A 116 -7.07 16.08 4.54
CA LYS A 116 -7.84 17.33 4.65
C LYS A 116 -7.20 18.51 3.92
N GLY A 117 -5.87 18.59 3.89
CA GLY A 117 -5.13 19.66 3.19
C GLY A 117 -4.97 19.45 1.69
N GLY A 118 -5.54 18.38 1.11
CA GLY A 118 -5.47 18.09 -0.32
C GLY A 118 -4.07 17.68 -0.80
N ALA A 119 -3.87 17.77 -2.12
CA ALA A 119 -2.67 17.26 -2.80
C ALA A 119 -1.37 17.93 -2.34
N ALA A 120 -1.36 19.25 -2.14
CA ALA A 120 -0.16 20.00 -1.76
C ALA A 120 0.33 19.65 -0.33
N ASP A 121 -0.59 19.55 0.64
CA ASP A 121 -0.27 19.13 2.01
C ASP A 121 0.15 17.65 2.05
N TRP A 122 -0.47 16.82 1.23
CA TRP A 122 -0.06 15.42 1.09
C TRP A 122 1.36 15.30 0.51
N GLU A 123 1.67 16.02 -0.57
CA GLU A 123 2.98 16.01 -1.21
C GLU A 123 4.07 16.47 -0.25
N ALA A 124 3.84 17.55 0.50
CA ALA A 124 4.78 18.00 1.53
C ALA A 124 5.04 16.89 2.56
N SER A 125 3.98 16.20 3.02
CA SER A 125 4.10 15.10 3.99
C SER A 125 4.83 13.88 3.43
N MET A 126 4.58 13.53 2.15
CA MET A 126 5.27 12.47 1.42
C MET A 126 6.75 12.79 1.30
N LYS A 127 7.12 13.99 0.83
CA LYS A 127 8.51 14.41 0.65
C LYS A 127 9.29 14.43 1.96
N THR A 128 8.68 14.82 3.07
CA THR A 128 9.35 14.77 4.38
C THR A 128 9.58 13.34 4.88
N THR A 129 8.63 12.42 4.64
CA THR A 129 8.66 11.09 5.27
C THR A 129 9.33 10.03 4.39
N ILE A 130 9.05 10.07 3.08
CA ILE A 130 9.39 9.00 2.14
C ILE A 130 10.59 9.36 1.26
N ALA A 131 10.77 10.63 0.89
CA ALA A 131 11.92 11.01 0.04
C ALA A 131 13.30 10.62 0.61
N PRO A 132 13.55 10.54 1.93
CA PRO A 132 14.82 10.02 2.45
C PRO A 132 15.14 8.58 2.01
N PHE A 133 14.11 7.73 1.86
CA PHE A 133 14.24 6.36 1.32
C PHE A 133 14.51 6.34 -0.20
N MET A 134 14.47 7.49 -0.87
CA MET A 134 14.83 7.58 -2.29
C MET A 134 16.23 8.15 -2.51
N SER A 135 16.88 8.58 -1.44
CA SER A 135 18.20 9.22 -1.49
C SER A 135 19.26 8.26 -2.03
N TRP A 136 20.28 8.82 -2.69
CA TRP A 136 21.47 8.07 -3.09
C TRP A 136 22.09 7.29 -1.91
N GLN A 137 22.11 7.91 -0.72
CA GLN A 137 22.63 7.28 0.50
C GLN A 137 21.83 6.03 0.88
N TYR A 138 20.50 6.08 0.81
CA TYR A 138 19.67 4.92 1.05
C TYR A 138 19.87 3.84 -0.01
N ARG A 139 19.96 4.20 -1.30
CA ARG A 139 20.24 3.24 -2.39
C ARG A 139 21.55 2.49 -2.19
N VAL A 140 22.58 3.21 -1.78
CA VAL A 140 23.87 2.65 -1.39
C VAL A 140 23.67 1.67 -0.23
N ALA A 141 23.01 2.10 0.86
CA ALA A 141 22.73 1.21 1.99
C ALA A 141 21.94 -0.06 1.61
N CYS A 142 20.97 0.03 0.71
CA CYS A 142 20.17 -1.09 0.23
C CYS A 142 21.02 -2.18 -0.44
N TRP A 143 22.14 -1.82 -1.05
CA TRP A 143 23.02 -2.77 -1.73
C TRP A 143 23.59 -3.84 -0.78
N TRP A 144 23.73 -3.52 0.51
CA TRP A 144 24.25 -4.45 1.51
C TRP A 144 23.16 -5.11 2.37
N SER A 145 21.88 -4.86 2.09
CA SER A 145 20.75 -5.39 2.87
C SER A 145 19.65 -5.93 1.94
N VAL A 146 19.47 -7.25 1.93
CA VAL A 146 18.45 -7.94 1.10
C VAL A 146 17.02 -7.39 1.30
N PRO A 147 16.54 -7.13 2.54
CA PRO A 147 15.23 -6.46 2.74
C PRO A 147 15.14 -5.12 2.01
N ASP A 148 16.16 -4.29 2.17
CA ASP A 148 16.20 -2.94 1.63
C ASP A 148 16.35 -2.94 0.10
N TRP A 149 17.05 -3.94 -0.47
CA TRP A 149 17.12 -4.14 -1.92
C TRP A 149 15.73 -4.37 -2.52
N TRP A 150 14.93 -5.27 -1.96
CA TRP A 150 13.57 -5.50 -2.46
C TRP A 150 12.67 -4.29 -2.25
N HIS A 151 12.86 -3.54 -1.17
CA HIS A 151 12.17 -2.27 -0.98
C HIS A 151 12.48 -1.28 -2.10
N TYR A 152 13.76 -1.02 -2.36
CA TYR A 152 14.19 -0.16 -3.45
C TYR A 152 13.65 -0.61 -4.82
N GLN A 153 13.74 -1.90 -5.14
CA GLN A 153 13.21 -2.45 -6.40
C GLN A 153 11.70 -2.23 -6.52
N THR A 154 10.96 -2.39 -5.42
CA THR A 154 9.51 -2.18 -5.39
C THR A 154 9.15 -0.71 -5.56
N GLU A 155 9.90 0.20 -4.93
CA GLU A 155 9.72 1.64 -5.12
C GLU A 155 9.95 2.07 -6.57
N MET A 156 10.98 1.54 -7.24
CA MET A 156 11.21 1.79 -8.67
C MET A 156 10.08 1.24 -9.54
N ALA A 157 9.59 0.03 -9.25
CA ALA A 157 8.44 -0.54 -9.95
C ALA A 157 7.16 0.31 -9.74
N TRP A 158 6.98 0.89 -8.56
CA TRP A 158 5.86 1.78 -8.27
C TRP A 158 5.98 3.13 -9.02
N VAL A 159 7.18 3.71 -9.10
CA VAL A 159 7.44 4.89 -9.96
C VAL A 159 7.05 4.60 -11.41
N ASP A 160 7.49 3.46 -11.95
CA ASP A 160 7.16 3.05 -13.32
C ASP A 160 5.65 2.85 -13.53
N ASP A 161 4.95 2.25 -12.54
CA ASP A 161 3.50 2.05 -12.58
C ASP A 161 2.75 3.39 -12.56
N VAL A 162 3.09 4.30 -11.66
CA VAL A 162 2.47 5.64 -11.60
C VAL A 162 2.70 6.41 -12.90
N LYS A 163 3.90 6.31 -13.49
CA LYS A 163 4.18 6.94 -14.78
C LYS A 163 3.34 6.37 -15.91
N LYS A 164 3.19 5.04 -15.97
CA LYS A 164 2.37 4.38 -17.00
C LYS A 164 0.88 4.63 -16.81
N ARG A 165 0.40 4.58 -15.57
CA ARG A 165 -1.02 4.65 -15.21
C ARG A 165 -1.56 6.07 -15.19
N PHE A 166 -0.78 7.01 -14.67
CA PHE A 166 -1.23 8.38 -14.43
C PHE A 166 -0.45 9.43 -15.23
N GLY A 167 0.64 9.08 -15.90
CA GLY A 167 1.47 10.04 -16.64
C GLY A 167 2.25 11.00 -15.74
N VAL A 168 2.42 10.66 -14.46
CA VAL A 168 3.13 11.47 -13.46
C VAL A 168 4.52 10.87 -13.23
N ASP A 169 5.56 11.71 -13.13
CA ASP A 169 6.93 11.23 -13.02
C ASP A 169 7.25 10.56 -11.68
N HIS A 170 6.65 11.03 -10.58
CA HIS A 170 6.86 10.43 -9.26
C HIS A 170 5.57 10.16 -8.50
N PHE A 171 5.57 9.07 -7.73
CA PHE A 171 4.44 8.68 -6.89
C PHE A 171 4.21 9.61 -5.68
N TRP A 172 5.09 10.56 -5.42
CA TRP A 172 4.96 11.56 -4.34
C TRP A 172 4.61 12.95 -4.83
N ASP A 173 4.38 13.14 -6.14
CA ASP A 173 3.98 14.42 -6.69
C ASP A 173 2.49 14.67 -6.44
N ALA A 174 2.11 15.93 -6.19
CA ALA A 174 0.71 16.30 -5.93
C ALA A 174 -0.27 15.75 -6.99
N ALA A 175 0.13 15.74 -8.27
CA ALA A 175 -0.69 15.19 -9.35
C ALA A 175 -0.99 13.68 -9.20
N ALA A 176 -0.07 12.90 -8.62
CA ALA A 176 -0.29 11.47 -8.37
C ALA A 176 -1.39 11.25 -7.33
N TYR A 177 -1.51 12.14 -6.34
CA TYR A 177 -2.57 12.07 -5.34
C TYR A 177 -3.97 12.24 -5.92
N ASP A 178 -4.16 13.29 -6.73
CA ASP A 178 -5.46 13.54 -7.36
C ASP A 178 -5.79 12.43 -8.37
N ALA A 179 -4.81 12.03 -9.20
CA ALA A 179 -4.99 10.95 -10.16
C ALA A 179 -5.37 9.61 -9.50
N HIS A 180 -4.73 9.26 -8.38
CA HIS A 180 -5.05 8.06 -7.61
C HIS A 180 -6.47 8.11 -7.04
N ASN A 181 -6.86 9.23 -6.44
CA ASN A 181 -8.19 9.36 -5.84
C ASN A 181 -9.31 9.26 -6.89
N GLU A 182 -9.11 9.87 -8.06
CA GLU A 182 -10.07 9.77 -9.17
C GLU A 182 -10.09 8.36 -9.77
N TRP A 183 -8.93 7.69 -9.85
CA TRP A 183 -8.85 6.28 -10.25
C TRP A 183 -9.67 5.38 -9.33
N VAL A 184 -9.45 5.46 -8.01
CA VAL A 184 -10.20 4.63 -7.05
C VAL A 184 -11.72 4.85 -7.15
N LYS A 185 -12.16 6.10 -7.32
CA LYS A 185 -13.59 6.42 -7.49
C LYS A 185 -14.16 5.77 -8.76
N ARG A 186 -13.41 5.79 -9.86
CA ARG A 186 -13.81 5.15 -11.12
C ARG A 186 -13.92 3.63 -10.98
N GLU A 187 -12.89 2.96 -10.45
CA GLU A 187 -12.91 1.50 -10.28
C GLU A 187 -14.11 1.04 -9.44
N ARG A 188 -14.45 1.82 -8.40
CA ARG A 188 -15.60 1.50 -7.57
C ARG A 188 -16.93 1.75 -8.29
N ALA A 189 -17.03 2.78 -9.12
CA ALA A 189 -18.22 3.06 -9.92
C ALA A 189 -18.47 1.93 -10.93
N ASP A 190 -17.42 1.50 -11.63
CA ASP A 190 -17.51 0.44 -12.64
C ASP A 190 -17.89 -0.91 -12.01
N SER A 191 -17.32 -1.23 -10.84
CA SER A 191 -17.65 -2.44 -10.08
C SER A 191 -19.06 -2.45 -9.47
N ALA A 192 -19.73 -1.30 -9.38
CA ALA A 192 -21.11 -1.22 -8.87
C ALA A 192 -22.16 -1.42 -9.98
N VAL A 193 -21.73 -1.36 -11.25
CA VAL A 193 -22.60 -1.51 -12.44
C VAL A 193 -22.57 -2.95 -12.99
N ALA A 194 -21.53 -3.73 -12.66
CA ALA A 194 -21.36 -5.15 -13.01
C ALA A 194 -22.05 -6.10 -12.01
#